data_AF-G8ZUW2-F1
#
_entry.id   AF-G8ZUW2-F1
#
_cell.length_a   1.000
_cell.length_b   1.000
_cell.length_c   1.000
_cell.angle_alpha   90.00
_cell.angle_beta   90.00
_cell.angle_gamma   90.00
#
_symmetry.space_group_name_H-M   'P 1'
#
loop_
_entity.id
_entity.type
_entity.pdbx_description
1 polymer ?
#
loop_
_entity_poly.entity_id
_entity_poly.type
_entity_poly.pdbx_seq_one_letter_code
_entity_poly.pdbx_strand_id
1 'polypeptide(L)'
;MVDYVGKVKQLIASHQFLQFTANWCPDCIYANSIWKRFGVQSKIHMFEVGPMSNNEREQYRKAFQEVTGSRNLPTVVVNGKFWATESELHRFEAKGTLKEELQKIGLL
;
A
#
# COMPACT_ATOMS: atom_id res chain seq x y z
N MET A 1 -3.19 1.24 26.13
CA MET A 1 -3.00 1.98 24.87
C MET A 1 -2.78 0.97 23.76
N VAL A 2 -3.38 1.16 22.59
CA VAL A 2 -3.15 0.27 21.45
C VAL A 2 -1.81 0.62 20.82
N ASP A 3 -0.93 -0.38 20.66
CA ASP A 3 0.34 -0.21 19.95
C ASP A 3 0.09 -0.34 18.43
N TYR A 4 -0.11 0.80 17.77
CA TYR A 4 -0.33 0.84 16.31
C TYR A 4 0.97 0.62 15.53
N VAL A 5 2.11 1.09 16.04
CA VAL A 5 3.42 0.97 15.37
C VAL A 5 3.85 -0.49 15.35
N GLY A 6 3.74 -1.21 16.47
CA GLY A 6 4.02 -2.64 16.55
C GLY A 6 3.14 -3.46 15.60
N LYS A 7 1.84 -3.15 15.53
CA LYS A 7 0.91 -3.78 14.58
C LYS A 7 1.31 -3.56 13.12
N VAL A 8 1.65 -2.32 12.74
CA VAL A 8 2.08 -1.99 11.38
C VAL A 8 3.39 -2.70 11.03
N LYS A 9 4.38 -2.71 11.94
CA LYS A 9 5.64 -3.45 11.75
C LYS A 9 5.40 -4.94 11.54
N GLN A 10 4.56 -5.56 12.38
CA GLN A 10 4.22 -6.97 12.25
C GLN A 10 3.51 -7.25 10.92
N LEU A 11 2.52 -6.43 10.57
CA LEU A 11 1.74 -6.58 9.35
C LEU A 11 2.62 -6.51 8.09
N ILE A 12 3.53 -5.54 8.06
CA ILE A 12 4.51 -5.33 6.99
C ILE A 12 5.55 -6.46 6.95
N ALA A 13 5.94 -7.01 8.09
CA ALA A 13 6.86 -8.14 8.15
C ALA A 13 6.20 -9.47 7.74
N SER A 14 4.89 -9.63 8.00
CA SER A 14 4.14 -10.85 7.67
C SER A 14 3.69 -10.93 6.21
N HIS A 15 3.63 -9.80 5.50
CA HIS A 15 3.16 -9.75 4.11
C HIS A 15 4.22 -9.16 3.20
N GLN A 16 4.62 -9.94 2.20
CA GLN A 16 5.60 -9.50 1.21
C GLN A 16 5.12 -8.28 0.43
N PHE A 17 3.85 -8.28 0.01
CA PHE A 17 3.20 -7.19 -0.69
C PHE A 17 2.03 -6.71 0.14
N LEU A 18 2.08 -5.45 0.57
CA LEU A 18 1.05 -4.84 1.38
C LEU A 18 0.64 -3.49 0.79
N GLN A 19 -0.65 -3.23 0.76
CA GLN A 19 -1.20 -1.94 0.40
C GLN A 19 -2.03 -1.39 1.55
N PHE A 20 -1.65 -0.23 2.05
CA PHE A 20 -2.47 0.60 2.90
C PHE A 20 -3.52 1.31 2.05
N THR A 21 -4.81 1.02 2.28
CA THR A 21 -5.90 1.44 1.39
C THR A 21 -7.14 1.91 2.15
N ALA A 22 -7.97 2.71 1.48
CA ALA A 22 -9.34 2.96 1.91
C ALA A 22 -10.32 2.82 0.74
N ASN A 23 -11.46 2.16 0.97
CA ASN A 23 -12.48 1.88 -0.04
C ASN A 23 -13.11 3.13 -0.68
N TRP A 24 -13.15 4.25 0.04
CA TRP A 24 -13.66 5.54 -0.44
C TRP A 24 -12.62 6.37 -1.18
N CYS A 25 -11.34 5.96 -1.19
CA CYS A 25 -10.25 6.75 -1.75
C CYS A 25 -10.10 6.47 -3.26
N PRO A 26 -10.23 7.50 -4.12
CA PRO A 26 -10.13 7.34 -5.58
C PRO A 26 -8.75 6.80 -6.01
N ASP A 27 -7.69 7.28 -5.36
CA ASP A 27 -6.31 6.87 -5.64
C ASP A 27 -6.08 5.38 -5.31
N CYS A 28 -6.76 4.88 -4.28
CA CYS A 28 -6.76 3.46 -3.94
C CYS A 28 -7.50 2.62 -4.99
N ILE A 29 -8.60 3.14 -5.53
CA ILE A 29 -9.34 2.48 -6.62
C ILE A 29 -8.45 2.35 -7.85
N TYR A 30 -7.67 3.39 -8.18
CA TYR A 30 -6.70 3.34 -9.27
C TYR A 30 -5.62 2.27 -9.04
N ALA A 31 -4.96 2.26 -7.87
CA ALA A 31 -3.97 1.22 -7.54
C ALA A 31 -4.57 -0.20 -7.66
N ASN A 32 -5.78 -0.40 -7.16
CA ASN A 32 -6.50 -1.67 -7.28
C ASN A 32 -6.79 -2.07 -8.74
N SER A 33 -7.05 -1.10 -9.62
CA SER A 33 -7.25 -1.37 -11.04
C SER A 33 -5.97 -1.90 -11.71
N ILE A 34 -4.80 -1.40 -11.31
CA ILE A 34 -3.50 -1.90 -11.78
C ILE A 34 -3.33 -3.37 -11.37
N TRP A 35 -3.60 -3.68 -10.09
CA TRP A 35 -3.47 -5.06 -9.59
C TRP A 35 -4.38 -6.04 -10.30
N LYS A 36 -5.61 -5.62 -10.62
CA LYS A 36 -6.55 -6.39 -11.44
C LYS A 36 -6.03 -6.58 -12.86
N ARG A 37 -5.55 -5.52 -13.51
CA ARG A 37 -5.03 -5.57 -14.89
C ARG A 37 -3.88 -6.56 -15.04
N PHE A 38 -3.01 -6.65 -14.03
CA PHE A 38 -1.87 -7.57 -14.02
C PHE A 38 -2.19 -8.94 -13.40
N GLY A 39 -3.39 -9.17 -12.89
CA GLY A 39 -3.79 -10.44 -12.26
C GLY A 39 -3.07 -10.74 -10.93
N VAL A 40 -2.52 -9.72 -10.27
CA VAL A 40 -1.70 -9.85 -9.05
C VAL A 40 -2.43 -9.43 -7.77
N GLN A 41 -3.71 -9.04 -7.89
CA GLN A 41 -4.50 -8.58 -6.74
C GLN A 41 -4.53 -9.58 -5.59
N SER A 42 -4.55 -10.89 -5.88
CA SER A 42 -4.53 -11.96 -4.86
C SER A 42 -3.21 -12.07 -4.09
N LYS A 43 -2.10 -11.54 -4.64
CA LYS A 43 -0.79 -11.52 -3.98
C LYS A 43 -0.64 -10.36 -2.99
N ILE A 44 -1.50 -9.35 -3.07
CA ILE A 44 -1.38 -8.11 -2.30
C ILE A 44 -2.30 -8.15 -1.09
N HIS A 45 -1.73 -7.94 0.09
CA HIS A 45 -2.50 -7.77 1.31
C HIS A 45 -3.02 -6.33 1.40
N MET A 46 -4.34 -6.15 1.24
CA MET A 46 -4.99 -4.85 1.35
C MET A 46 -5.38 -4.57 2.80
N PHE A 47 -4.70 -3.63 3.45
CA PHE A 47 -5.05 -3.14 4.77
C PHE A 47 -6.03 -1.98 4.67
N GLU A 48 -7.31 -2.29 4.88
CA GLU A 48 -8.45 -1.38 4.68
C GLU A 48 -8.77 -0.59 5.95
N VAL A 49 -8.64 0.75 5.89
CA VAL A 49 -8.94 1.66 7.02
C VAL A 49 -10.22 2.47 6.87
N GLY A 50 -10.98 2.27 5.79
CA GLY A 50 -12.30 2.84 5.55
C GLY A 50 -13.30 2.61 6.68
N PRO A 51 -13.49 1.37 7.19
CA PRO A 51 -14.48 1.09 8.23
C PRO A 51 -14.04 1.53 9.63
N MET A 52 -12.78 1.95 9.81
CA MET A 52 -12.25 2.38 11.11
C MET A 52 -12.71 3.80 11.47
N SER A 53 -12.73 4.10 12.77
CA SER A 53 -13.01 5.47 13.25
C SER A 53 -11.93 6.46 12.79
N ASN A 54 -12.26 7.75 12.73
CA ASN A 54 -11.31 8.79 12.33
C ASN A 54 -10.05 8.81 13.20
N ASN A 55 -10.21 8.58 14.52
CA ASN A 55 -9.09 8.51 15.44
C ASN A 55 -8.18 7.31 15.11
N GLU A 56 -8.74 6.11 14.97
CA GLU A 56 -7.95 4.91 14.62
C GLU A 56 -7.24 5.06 13.28
N ARG A 57 -7.94 5.60 12.27
CA ARG A 57 -7.37 5.85 10.95
C ARG A 57 -6.17 6.80 11.04
N GLU A 58 -6.27 7.85 11.84
CA GLU A 58 -5.16 8.79 12.05
C GLU A 58 -4.00 8.15 12.80
N GLN A 59 -4.27 7.28 13.80
CA GLN A 59 -3.22 6.52 14.48
C GLN A 59 -2.49 5.56 13.53
N TYR A 60 -3.22 4.83 12.67
CA TYR A 60 -2.60 3.98 11.66
C TYR A 60 -1.80 4.80 10.64
N ARG A 61 -2.31 5.95 10.19
CA ARG A 61 -1.57 6.86 9.29
C ARG A 61 -0.25 7.31 9.89
N LYS A 62 -0.24 7.70 11.17
CA LYS A 62 0.99 8.05 11.90
C LYS A 62 1.94 6.87 12.02
N ALA A 63 1.43 5.69 12.36
CA ALA A 63 2.23 4.47 12.47
C ALA A 63 2.85 4.07 11.11
N PHE A 64 2.09 4.14 10.01
CA PHE A 64 2.60 3.92 8.67
C PHE A 64 3.67 4.94 8.28
N GLN A 65 3.48 6.23 8.63
CA GLN A 65 4.49 7.25 8.40
C GLN A 65 5.80 6.95 9.15
N GLU A 66 5.70 6.51 10.40
CA GLU A 66 6.88 6.17 11.21
C GLU A 66 7.63 4.94 10.66
N VAL A 67 6.91 3.93 10.17
CA VAL A 67 7.50 2.67 9.69
C VAL A 67 7.97 2.75 8.24
N THR A 68 7.21 3.43 7.37
CA THR A 68 7.42 3.41 5.91
C THR A 68 7.89 4.75 5.36
N GLY A 69 7.77 5.84 6.13
CA GLY A 69 7.99 7.21 5.65
C GLY A 69 6.78 7.83 4.94
N SER A 70 5.74 7.04 4.60
CA SER A 70 4.53 7.53 3.94
C SER A 70 3.31 7.53 4.85
N ARG A 71 2.60 8.65 4.87
CA ARG A 71 1.34 8.83 5.61
C ARG A 71 0.09 8.66 4.71
N ASN A 72 0.28 8.73 3.40
CA ASN A 72 -0.81 8.89 2.44
C ASN A 72 -1.41 7.54 2.01
N LEU A 73 -2.64 7.60 1.50
CA LEU A 73 -3.31 6.48 0.87
C LEU A 73 -3.34 6.72 -0.64
N PRO A 74 -3.07 5.72 -1.49
CA PRO A 74 -2.55 4.39 -1.15
C PRO A 74 -1.05 4.45 -0.81
N THR A 75 -0.61 3.59 0.11
CA THR A 75 0.82 3.31 0.32
C THR A 75 1.08 1.84 0.07
N VAL A 76 1.96 1.54 -0.88
CA VAL A 76 2.35 0.18 -1.24
C VAL A 76 3.74 -0.10 -0.66
N VAL A 77 3.82 -1.19 0.08
CA VAL A 77 5.01 -1.69 0.76
C VAL A 77 5.36 -3.04 0.16
N VAL A 78 6.64 -3.22 -0.15
CA VAL A 78 7.17 -4.45 -0.71
C VAL A 78 8.40 -4.87 0.09
N ASN A 79 8.43 -6.14 0.53
CA ASN A 79 9.51 -6.71 1.33
C ASN A 79 9.86 -5.84 2.55
N GLY A 80 8.84 -5.32 3.24
CA GLY A 80 9.07 -4.49 4.43
C GLY A 80 9.36 -3.01 4.17
N LYS A 81 9.50 -2.59 2.90
CA LYS A 81 9.94 -1.24 2.53
C LYS A 81 8.90 -0.51 1.70
N PHE A 82 8.79 0.80 1.88
CA PHE A 82 8.01 1.64 0.98
C PHE A 82 8.45 1.45 -0.47
N TRP A 83 7.49 1.24 -1.36
CA TRP A 83 7.77 1.07 -2.79
C TRP A 83 7.10 2.16 -3.64
N ALA A 84 5.79 2.39 -3.45
CA ALA A 84 5.05 3.34 -4.27
C ALA A 84 3.78 3.87 -3.58
N THR A 85 3.34 5.06 -3.99
CA THR A 85 1.97 5.54 -3.87
C THR A 85 1.32 5.60 -5.27
N GLU A 86 0.11 6.14 -5.34
CA GLU A 86 -0.58 6.40 -6.61
C GLU A 86 0.29 7.20 -7.59
N SER A 87 1.04 8.18 -7.10
CA SER A 87 1.80 9.08 -7.98
C SER A 87 2.99 8.38 -8.63
N GLU A 88 3.65 7.46 -7.90
CA GLU A 88 4.66 6.58 -8.47
C GLU A 88 4.06 5.60 -9.48
N LEU A 89 2.89 5.03 -9.19
CA LEU A 89 2.19 4.14 -10.12
C LEU A 89 1.85 4.85 -11.43
N HIS A 90 1.29 6.05 -11.37
CA HIS A 90 1.06 6.89 -12.55
C HIS A 90 2.35 7.21 -13.29
N ARG A 91 3.43 7.51 -12.56
CA ARG A 91 4.74 7.80 -13.18
C ARG A 91 5.29 6.58 -13.93
N PHE A 92 5.13 5.37 -13.38
CA PHE A 92 5.56 4.15 -14.05
C PHE A 92 4.72 3.84 -15.28
N GLU A 93 3.41 4.08 -15.20
CA GLU A 93 2.49 3.92 -16.32
C GLU A 93 2.77 4.93 -17.45
N ALA A 94 2.95 6.21 -17.11
CA ALA A 94 3.29 7.26 -18.07
C ALA A 94 4.62 7.01 -18.80
N LYS A 95 5.56 6.33 -18.13
CA LYS A 95 6.84 5.92 -18.72
C LYS A 95 6.77 4.58 -19.47
N GLY A 96 5.65 3.86 -19.39
CA GLY A 96 5.53 2.50 -19.94
C GLY A 96 6.39 1.46 -19.22
N THR A 97 6.88 1.75 -18.01
CA THR A 97 7.82 0.91 -17.23
C THR A 97 7.17 0.09 -16.12
N LEU A 98 5.85 0.21 -15.97
CA LEU A 98 5.12 -0.38 -14.84
C LEU A 98 5.30 -1.90 -14.77
N LYS A 99 5.22 -2.60 -15.90
CA LYS A 99 5.37 -4.06 -15.92
C LYS A 99 6.76 -4.50 -15.46
N GLU A 100 7.79 -3.81 -15.92
CA GLU A 100 9.19 -4.05 -15.57
C GLU A 100 9.43 -3.80 -14.08
N GLU A 101 8.87 -2.73 -13.53
CA GLU A 101 8.94 -2.45 -12.09
C GLU A 101 8.25 -3.54 -11.26
N LEU A 102 7.09 -4.04 -11.71
CA LEU A 102 6.40 -5.15 -11.05
C LEU A 102 7.19 -6.46 -11.10
N GLN A 103 7.92 -6.72 -12.18
CA GLN A 103 8.82 -7.88 -12.28
C GLN A 103 10.05 -7.72 -11.38
N LYS A 104 10.64 -6.53 -11.30
CA LYS A 104 11.79 -6.25 -10.41
C LYS A 104 11.48 -6.53 -8.95
N ILE A 105 10.25 -6.25 -8.52
CA ILE A 105 9.81 -6.53 -7.16
C ILE A 105 9.28 -7.95 -6.96
N GLY A 106 9.20 -8.76 -8.01
CA GLY A 106 8.71 -10.15 -7.97
C GLY A 106 7.18 -10.28 -7.82
N LEU A 107 6.42 -9.22 -8.14
CA LEU A 107 4.96 -9.26 -8.08
C LEU A 107 4.37 -9.96 -9.31
N LEU A 108 4.99 -9.79 -10.47
CA LEU A 108 4.72 -10.53 -11.71
C LEU A 108 5.66 -11.73 -11.82
#